data_AF-A0A3D0XVR5-F1
#
_entry.id   AF-A0A3D0XVR5-F1
#
_cell.length_a   1.000
_cell.length_b   1.000
_cell.length_c   1.000
_cell.angle_alpha   90.00
_cell.angle_beta   90.00
_cell.angle_gamma   90.00
#
_symmetry.space_group_name_H-M   'P 1'
#
loop_
_entity.id
_entity.type
_entity.pdbx_description
1 polymer ?
#
loop_
_entity_poly.entity_id
_entity_poly.type
_entity_poly.pdbx_seq_one_letter_code
_entity_poly.pdbx_strand_id
1 'polypeptide(L)'
;TEKQFSFVVPPEIETIPEAKEEFLRAMEEDQRHYDSLTNLLKEKHRKAFLQEGLSEKAAARKAQKKAIEDARFVLPNACTTKLVCTMDARSLMHFFSLRCCNRAQWEIRDVAEQMLWLVKKVAPHLFAKAGPACLYGPCPEGKMCCGHADEVRTHYAEMSGEK
;
A
#
# COMPACT_ATOMS: atom_id res chain seq x y z
N THR A 1 -5.60 6.77 -21.61
CA THR A 1 -4.37 6.00 -21.39
C THR A 1 -3.75 6.55 -20.13
N GLU A 2 -3.73 5.80 -19.03
CA GLU A 2 -3.02 6.18 -17.81
C GLU A 2 -1.54 6.31 -18.19
N LYS A 3 -1.06 7.53 -18.45
CA LYS A 3 0.32 7.78 -18.93
C LYS A 3 1.36 7.70 -17.81
N GLN A 4 0.91 7.55 -16.57
CA GLN A 4 1.77 7.50 -15.39
C GLN A 4 1.18 6.51 -14.38
N PHE A 5 2.01 5.68 -13.77
CA PHE A 5 1.59 4.90 -12.60
C PHE A 5 1.17 5.87 -11.49
N SER A 6 0.15 5.49 -10.72
CA SER A 6 -0.24 6.24 -9.53
C SER A 6 0.69 5.89 -8.37
N PHE A 7 0.97 6.85 -7.50
CA PHE A 7 1.87 6.68 -6.36
C PHE A 7 1.37 7.41 -5.11
N VAL A 8 1.88 7.01 -3.94
CA VAL A 8 1.61 7.64 -2.64
C VAL A 8 2.81 8.49 -2.24
N VAL A 9 2.56 9.75 -1.86
CA VAL A 9 3.60 10.63 -1.30
C VAL A 9 3.62 10.47 0.22
N PRO A 10 4.76 10.09 0.83
CA PRO A 10 4.87 10.02 2.28
C PRO A 10 4.62 11.38 2.96
N PRO A 11 3.90 11.44 4.11
CA PRO A 11 3.59 12.71 4.79
C PRO A 11 4.81 13.56 5.12
N GLU A 12 5.91 12.93 5.56
CA GLU A 12 7.18 13.64 5.84
C GLU A 12 7.82 14.25 4.59
N ILE A 13 7.63 13.63 3.42
CA ILE A 13 8.10 14.17 2.14
C ILE A 13 7.18 15.32 1.70
N GLU A 14 5.87 15.16 1.89
CA GLU A 14 4.86 16.16 1.52
C GLU A 14 5.04 17.51 2.24
N THR A 15 5.53 17.50 3.48
CA THR A 15 5.72 18.72 4.30
C THR A 15 6.97 19.52 3.96
N ILE A 16 7.93 18.94 3.22
CA ILE A 16 9.20 19.57 2.85
C ILE A 16 9.19 19.83 1.33
N PRO A 17 9.01 21.08 0.87
CA PRO A 17 8.85 21.39 -0.55
C PRO A 17 9.97 20.84 -1.44
N GLU A 18 11.22 20.94 -1.02
CA GLU A 18 12.38 20.45 -1.75
C GLU A 18 12.42 18.92 -1.83
N ALA A 19 12.03 18.23 -0.75
CA ALA A 19 11.94 16.77 -0.73
C ALA A 19 10.81 16.27 -1.63
N LYS A 20 9.66 16.96 -1.62
CA LYS A 20 8.53 16.68 -2.50
C LYS A 20 8.92 16.86 -3.97
N GLU A 21 9.61 17.93 -4.32
CA GLU A 21 10.07 18.17 -5.69
C GLU A 21 11.01 17.05 -6.16
N GLU A 22 11.99 16.67 -5.34
CA GLU A 22 12.92 15.59 -5.64
C GLU A 22 12.19 14.25 -5.81
N PHE A 23 11.25 13.94 -4.92
CA PHE A 23 10.43 12.74 -5.01
C PHE A 23 9.62 12.68 -6.31
N LEU A 24 8.96 13.79 -6.68
CA LEU A 24 8.17 13.85 -7.92
C LEU A 24 9.05 13.68 -9.17
N ARG A 25 10.26 14.24 -9.15
CA ARG A 25 11.24 14.06 -10.23
C ARG A 25 11.64 12.59 -10.37
N ALA A 26 11.92 11.91 -9.26
CA ALA A 26 12.22 10.48 -9.24
C ALA A 26 11.06 9.65 -9.82
N MET A 27 9.80 9.94 -9.44
CA MET A 27 8.63 9.23 -9.99
C MET A 27 8.49 9.42 -11.51
N GLU A 28 8.80 10.62 -12.02
CA GLU A 28 8.80 10.88 -13.46
C GLU A 28 9.93 10.12 -14.18
N GLU A 29 11.12 10.08 -13.59
CA GLU A 29 12.27 9.34 -14.11
C GLU A 29 11.99 7.83 -14.18
N ASP A 30 11.46 7.25 -13.10
CA ASP A 30 11.07 5.84 -13.05
C ASP A 30 10.03 5.51 -14.14
N GLN A 31 9.06 6.40 -14.38
CA GLN A 31 8.08 6.23 -15.45
C GLN A 31 8.74 6.24 -16.84
N ARG A 32 9.67 7.18 -17.09
CA ARG A 32 10.43 7.23 -18.35
C ARG A 32 11.25 5.95 -18.56
N HIS A 33 11.89 5.44 -17.52
CA HIS A 33 12.64 4.19 -17.56
C HIS A 33 11.73 3.00 -17.83
N TYR A 34 10.58 2.91 -17.14
CA TYR A 34 9.58 1.88 -17.35
C TYR A 34 9.07 1.83 -18.80
N ASP A 35 8.74 2.98 -19.38
CA ASP A 35 8.23 3.06 -20.75
C ASP A 35 9.30 2.66 -21.78
N SER A 36 10.53 3.10 -21.57
CA SER A 36 11.68 2.74 -22.43
C SER A 36 11.93 1.23 -22.40
N LEU A 37 12.03 0.64 -21.21
CA LEU A 37 12.22 -0.81 -21.03
C LEU A 37 11.07 -1.60 -21.65
N THR A 38 9.83 -1.19 -21.39
CA THR A 38 8.64 -1.84 -21.95
C THR A 38 8.69 -1.86 -23.48
N ASN A 39 9.05 -0.74 -24.12
CA ASN A 39 9.13 -0.66 -25.58
C ASN A 39 10.23 -1.55 -26.16
N LEU A 40 11.43 -1.51 -25.58
CA LEU A 40 12.58 -2.33 -26.01
C LEU A 40 12.28 -3.83 -25.90
N LEU A 41 11.74 -4.25 -24.76
CA LEU A 41 11.41 -5.65 -24.49
C LEU A 41 10.24 -6.13 -25.35
N LYS A 42 9.21 -5.30 -25.52
CA LYS A 42 8.05 -5.62 -26.36
C LYS A 42 8.46 -5.85 -27.80
N GLU A 43 9.33 -5.02 -28.36
CA GLU A 43 9.78 -5.19 -29.74
C GLU A 43 10.62 -6.46 -29.91
N LYS A 44 11.54 -6.74 -28.98
CA LYS A 44 12.31 -7.99 -28.95
C LYS A 44 11.39 -9.22 -28.92
N HIS A 45 10.42 -9.25 -28.01
CA HIS A 45 9.50 -10.38 -27.86
C HIS A 45 8.54 -10.53 -29.04
N ARG A 46 8.07 -9.42 -29.62
CA ARG A 46 7.18 -9.43 -30.79
C ARG A 46 7.85 -10.10 -31.97
N LYS A 47 9.11 -9.75 -32.27
CA LYS A 47 9.89 -10.38 -33.35
C LYS A 47 10.07 -11.88 -33.12
N ALA A 48 10.42 -12.29 -31.90
CA ALA A 48 10.59 -13.70 -31.55
C ALA A 48 9.27 -14.49 -31.74
N PHE A 49 8.14 -13.97 -31.25
CA PHE A 49 6.86 -14.67 -31.36
C PHE A 49 6.32 -14.74 -32.79
N LEU A 50 6.60 -13.75 -33.64
CA LEU A 50 6.27 -13.83 -35.06
C LEU A 50 7.09 -14.94 -35.76
N GLN A 51 8.36 -15.10 -35.40
CA GLN A 51 9.21 -16.18 -35.92
C GLN A 51 8.76 -17.57 -35.44
N GLU A 52 8.19 -17.67 -34.25
CA GLU A 52 7.54 -18.87 -33.72
C GLU A 52 6.19 -19.19 -34.42
N GLY A 53 5.75 -18.38 -35.39
CA GLY A 53 4.54 -18.61 -36.16
C GLY A 53 3.25 -18.10 -35.52
N LEU A 54 3.32 -17.27 -34.47
CA LEU A 54 2.13 -16.62 -33.92
C LEU A 54 1.60 -15.56 -34.87
N SER A 55 0.28 -15.39 -34.90
CA SER A 55 -0.34 -14.26 -35.60
C SER A 55 0.10 -12.93 -35.00
N GLU A 56 0.08 -11.86 -35.80
CA GLU A 56 0.55 -10.54 -35.37
C GLU A 56 -0.15 -10.04 -34.10
N LYS A 57 -1.47 -10.25 -33.99
CA LYS A 57 -2.25 -9.90 -32.80
C LYS A 57 -1.83 -10.72 -31.57
N ALA A 58 -1.62 -12.04 -31.73
CA ALA A 58 -1.21 -12.92 -30.64
C ALA A 58 0.22 -12.60 -30.17
N ALA A 59 1.14 -12.39 -31.12
CA ALA A 59 2.52 -12.00 -30.87
C ALA A 59 2.58 -10.66 -30.12
N ALA A 60 1.85 -9.63 -30.57
CA ALA A 60 1.81 -8.32 -29.92
C ALA A 60 1.30 -8.41 -28.47
N ARG A 61 0.22 -9.16 -28.23
CA ARG A 61 -0.36 -9.34 -26.89
C ARG A 61 0.57 -10.11 -25.95
N LYS A 62 1.19 -11.21 -26.44
CA LYS A 62 2.13 -12.02 -25.66
C LYS A 62 3.42 -11.25 -25.36
N ALA A 63 3.92 -10.50 -26.34
CA ALA A 63 5.09 -9.63 -26.20
C ALA A 63 4.85 -8.52 -25.18
N GLN A 64 3.69 -7.85 -25.23
CA GLN A 64 3.33 -6.82 -24.26
C GLN A 64 3.31 -7.39 -22.84
N LYS A 65 2.62 -8.51 -22.62
CA LYS A 65 2.56 -9.15 -21.29
C LYS A 65 3.95 -9.52 -20.77
N LYS A 66 4.83 -10.06 -21.62
CA LYS A 66 6.17 -10.43 -21.20
C LYS A 66 7.04 -9.21 -20.88
N ALA A 67 6.91 -8.15 -21.67
CA ALA A 67 7.67 -6.91 -21.49
C ALA A 67 7.33 -6.19 -20.17
N ILE A 68 6.04 -6.07 -19.83
CA ILE A 68 5.62 -5.32 -18.63
C ILE A 68 6.08 -6.00 -17.31
N GLU A 69 6.23 -7.33 -17.29
CA GLU A 69 6.63 -8.09 -16.10
C GLU A 69 8.10 -7.88 -15.72
N ASP A 70 8.97 -7.68 -16.71
CA ASP A 70 10.38 -7.38 -16.50
C ASP A 70 10.61 -5.86 -16.37
N ALA A 71 9.86 -5.04 -17.12
CA ALA A 71 9.97 -3.58 -17.04
C ALA A 71 9.58 -3.03 -15.67
N ARG A 72 8.63 -3.67 -14.95
CA ARG A 72 8.21 -3.20 -13.60
C ARG A 72 9.30 -3.27 -12.53
N PHE A 73 10.47 -3.86 -12.79
CA PHE A 73 11.58 -3.89 -11.84
C PHE A 73 12.16 -2.52 -11.51
N VAL A 74 11.88 -1.49 -12.33
CA VAL A 74 12.25 -0.09 -12.04
C VAL A 74 11.15 0.66 -11.30
N LEU A 75 9.98 0.07 -11.08
CA LEU A 75 8.88 0.76 -10.40
C LEU A 75 9.17 0.87 -8.89
N PRO A 76 8.93 2.03 -8.27
CA PRO A 76 9.22 2.27 -6.86
C PRO A 76 8.16 1.65 -5.95
N ASN A 77 8.51 1.44 -4.68
CA ASN A 77 7.57 1.00 -3.64
C ASN A 77 6.37 1.94 -3.45
N ALA A 78 6.50 3.21 -3.84
CA ALA A 78 5.42 4.19 -3.77
C ALA A 78 4.27 3.90 -4.74
N CYS A 79 4.45 2.99 -5.71
CA CYS A 79 3.40 2.64 -6.67
C CYS A 79 2.14 2.14 -5.96
N THR A 80 1.00 2.76 -6.26
CA THR A 80 -0.29 2.35 -5.70
C THR A 80 -0.65 0.96 -6.20
N THR A 81 -1.17 0.15 -5.28
CA THR A 81 -1.78 -1.13 -5.60
C THR A 81 -3.24 -1.14 -5.20
N LYS A 82 -4.06 -1.90 -5.93
CA LYS A 82 -5.46 -2.13 -5.59
C LYS A 82 -5.60 -3.56 -5.13
N LEU A 83 -6.07 -3.75 -3.89
CA LEU A 83 -6.20 -5.06 -3.26
C LEU A 83 -7.67 -5.29 -2.86
N VAL A 84 -8.19 -6.47 -3.20
CA VAL A 84 -9.41 -6.99 -2.57
C VAL A 84 -8.99 -8.03 -1.54
N CYS A 85 -9.34 -7.81 -0.28
CA CYS A 85 -8.98 -8.68 0.84
C CYS A 85 -10.24 -9.13 1.58
N THR A 86 -10.25 -10.37 2.06
CA THR A 86 -11.30 -10.91 2.93
C THR A 86 -10.66 -11.48 4.18
N MET A 87 -11.18 -11.08 5.35
CA MET A 87 -10.68 -11.50 6.65
C MET A 87 -11.90 -11.81 7.53
N ASP A 88 -11.82 -12.90 8.29
CA ASP A 88 -12.83 -13.16 9.33
C ASP A 88 -12.65 -12.18 10.51
N ALA A 89 -13.62 -12.18 11.43
CA ALA A 89 -13.59 -11.28 12.58
C ALA A 89 -12.36 -11.48 13.48
N ARG A 90 -11.88 -12.71 13.65
CA ARG A 90 -10.69 -13.00 14.47
C ARG A 90 -9.43 -12.47 13.81
N SER A 91 -9.30 -12.67 12.50
CA SER A 91 -8.22 -12.10 11.70
C SER A 91 -8.23 -10.58 11.72
N LEU A 92 -9.40 -9.94 11.64
CA LEU A 92 -9.53 -8.48 11.76
C LEU A 92 -9.10 -7.99 13.15
N MET A 93 -9.58 -8.61 14.22
CA MET A 93 -9.16 -8.27 15.59
C MET A 93 -7.64 -8.36 15.76
N HIS A 94 -7.02 -9.42 15.24
CA HIS A 94 -5.58 -9.56 15.27
C HIS A 94 -4.87 -8.50 14.42
N PHE A 95 -5.37 -8.25 13.21
CA PHE A 95 -4.83 -7.22 12.31
C PHE A 95 -4.84 -5.84 12.96
N PHE A 96 -5.96 -5.42 13.55
CA PHE A 96 -6.04 -4.14 14.29
C PHE A 96 -5.08 -4.11 15.48
N SER A 97 -4.96 -5.20 16.24
CA SER A 97 -4.04 -5.26 17.39
C SER A 97 -2.58 -4.95 17.02
N LEU A 98 -2.17 -5.28 15.79
CA LEU A 98 -0.83 -5.06 15.27
C LEU A 98 -0.70 -3.74 14.49
N ARG A 99 -1.63 -3.46 13.58
CA ARG A 99 -1.49 -2.39 12.59
C ARG A 99 -1.99 -1.04 13.06
N CYS A 100 -2.86 -1.00 14.06
CA CYS A 100 -3.22 0.23 14.77
C CYS A 100 -2.14 0.71 15.78
N CYS A 101 -1.03 -0.03 15.93
CA CYS A 101 0.05 0.35 16.84
C CYS A 101 0.84 1.55 16.30
N ASN A 102 1.23 2.51 17.14
CA ASN A 102 2.07 3.66 16.75
C ASN A 102 3.44 3.26 16.16
N ARG A 103 3.90 2.02 16.41
CA ARG A 103 5.13 1.47 15.79
C ARG A 103 4.92 0.94 14.38
N ALA A 104 3.68 0.64 14.00
CA ALA A 104 3.39 0.24 12.62
C ALA A 104 3.72 1.40 11.69
N GLN A 105 4.12 1.07 10.46
CA GLN A 105 4.37 2.08 9.45
C GLN A 105 3.07 2.89 9.19
N TRP A 106 3.22 4.19 8.98
CA TRP A 106 2.11 5.14 9.00
C TRP A 106 0.98 4.79 8.01
N GLU A 107 1.31 4.31 6.82
CA GLU A 107 0.36 4.01 5.74
C GLU A 107 -0.50 2.79 6.11
N ILE A 108 0.11 1.70 6.57
CA ILE A 108 -0.66 0.53 7.02
C ILE A 108 -1.47 0.82 8.28
N ARG A 109 -1.01 1.74 9.13
CA ARG A 109 -1.78 2.20 10.30
C ARG A 109 -3.01 2.98 9.88
N ASP A 110 -2.88 3.93 8.96
CA ASP A 110 -4.00 4.69 8.42
C ASP A 110 -5.04 3.77 7.74
N VAL A 111 -4.59 2.82 6.91
CA VAL A 111 -5.47 1.80 6.33
C VAL A 111 -6.20 0.99 7.42
N ALA A 112 -5.48 0.57 8.46
CA ALA A 112 -6.07 -0.21 9.55
C ALA A 112 -7.09 0.59 10.37
N GLU A 113 -6.84 1.87 10.62
CA GLU A 113 -7.77 2.77 11.33
C GLU A 113 -9.04 3.03 10.51
N GLN A 114 -8.91 3.27 9.21
CA GLN A 114 -10.07 3.41 8.32
C GLN A 114 -10.88 2.12 8.25
N MET A 115 -10.22 0.96 8.14
CA MET A 115 -10.88 -0.34 8.21
C MET A 115 -11.60 -0.53 9.55
N LEU A 116 -10.97 -0.18 10.67
CA LEU A 116 -11.55 -0.28 12.01
C LEU A 116 -12.83 0.56 12.12
N TRP A 117 -12.79 1.81 11.64
CA TRP A 117 -13.95 2.69 11.64
C TRP A 117 -15.11 2.12 10.83
N LEU A 118 -14.83 1.55 9.65
CA LEU A 118 -15.86 0.91 8.81
C LEU A 118 -16.47 -0.32 9.51
N VAL A 119 -15.66 -1.20 10.11
CA VAL A 119 -16.20 -2.41 10.76
C VAL A 119 -16.95 -2.10 12.05
N LYS A 120 -16.55 -1.06 12.80
CA LYS A 120 -17.30 -0.61 13.99
C LYS A 120 -18.71 -0.15 13.65
N LYS A 121 -18.93 0.42 12.46
CA LYS A 121 -20.27 0.77 11.97
C LYS A 121 -21.11 -0.46 11.62
N VAL A 122 -20.48 -1.50 11.08
CA VAL A 122 -21.17 -2.71 10.62
C VAL A 122 -21.49 -3.67 11.78
N ALA A 123 -20.53 -3.86 12.69
CA ALA A 123 -20.64 -4.81 13.81
C ALA A 123 -20.09 -4.18 15.12
N PRO A 124 -20.76 -3.17 15.69
CA PRO A 124 -20.25 -2.39 16.81
C PRO A 124 -19.96 -3.23 18.04
N HIS A 125 -20.82 -4.18 18.41
CA HIS A 125 -20.60 -5.01 19.61
C HIS A 125 -19.38 -5.95 19.47
N LEU A 126 -19.11 -6.43 18.26
CA LEU A 126 -17.98 -7.33 18.00
C LEU A 126 -16.65 -6.59 18.04
N PHE A 127 -16.64 -5.36 17.52
CA PHE A 127 -15.44 -4.52 17.41
C PHE A 127 -15.37 -3.38 18.44
N ALA A 128 -16.26 -3.35 19.44
CA ALA A 128 -16.35 -2.26 20.42
C ALA A 128 -14.97 -1.94 21.03
N LYS A 129 -14.26 -3.02 21.39
CA LYS A 129 -12.97 -2.97 22.03
C LYS A 129 -11.80 -2.87 21.05
N ALA A 130 -12.01 -3.21 19.77
CA ALA A 130 -10.97 -3.37 18.77
C ALA A 130 -10.08 -2.12 18.59
N GLY A 131 -8.78 -2.37 18.38
CA GLY A 131 -7.72 -1.36 18.28
C GLY A 131 -6.36 -1.98 18.64
N PRO A 132 -5.34 -1.16 18.92
CA PRO A 132 -4.01 -1.66 19.26
C PRO A 132 -3.99 -2.40 20.60
N ALA A 133 -3.06 -3.32 20.77
CA ALA A 133 -3.01 -4.19 21.96
C ALA A 133 -2.87 -3.44 23.31
N CYS A 134 -2.26 -2.24 23.32
CA CYS A 134 -2.09 -1.43 24.53
C CYS A 134 -3.41 -0.82 25.08
N LEU A 135 -4.54 -1.00 24.39
CA LEU A 135 -5.86 -0.61 24.90
C LEU A 135 -6.30 -1.47 26.10
N TYR A 136 -5.86 -2.72 26.17
CA TYR A 136 -6.38 -3.69 27.16
C TYR A 136 -5.41 -4.01 28.29
N GLY A 137 -4.25 -3.35 28.32
CA GLY A 137 -3.20 -3.70 29.25
C GLY A 137 -1.88 -2.99 28.96
N PRO A 138 -0.77 -3.48 29.53
CA PRO A 138 0.55 -2.95 29.25
C PRO A 138 0.90 -3.17 27.76
N CYS A 139 1.75 -2.28 27.24
CA CYS A 139 2.22 -2.38 25.86
C CYS A 139 2.97 -3.71 25.63
N PRO A 140 2.57 -4.54 24.66
CA PRO A 140 3.19 -5.85 24.44
C PRO A 140 4.61 -5.75 23.86
N GLU A 141 5.01 -4.57 23.39
CA GLU A 141 6.31 -4.31 22.76
C GLU A 141 7.46 -4.24 23.78
N GLY A 142 7.15 -4.20 25.09
CA GLY A 142 8.15 -4.17 26.16
C GLY A 142 9.14 -3.03 25.99
N LYS A 143 10.43 -3.35 25.78
CA LYS A 143 11.50 -2.36 25.57
C LYS A 143 11.30 -1.49 24.33
N MET A 144 10.53 -1.97 23.36
CA MET A 144 10.24 -1.25 22.12
C MET A 144 8.97 -0.40 22.22
N CYS A 145 8.38 -0.26 23.41
CA CYS A 145 7.20 0.58 23.64
C CYS A 145 7.44 2.00 23.12
N CYS A 146 6.44 2.56 22.43
CA CYS A 146 6.51 3.94 21.95
C CYS A 146 6.41 4.98 23.07
N GLY A 147 5.97 4.61 24.28
CA GLY A 147 5.79 5.52 25.42
C GLY A 147 4.45 6.26 25.46
N HIS A 148 3.64 6.22 24.39
CA HIS A 148 2.44 7.04 24.22
C HIS A 148 1.13 6.26 24.48
N ALA A 149 1.13 5.30 25.41
CA ALA A 149 -0.02 4.41 25.61
C ALA A 149 -1.30 5.15 26.05
N ASP A 150 -1.17 6.19 26.87
CA ASP A 150 -2.32 6.96 27.37
C ASP A 150 -2.94 7.84 26.27
N GLU A 151 -2.11 8.41 25.39
CA GLU A 151 -2.58 9.13 24.19
C GLU A 151 -3.34 8.20 23.25
N VAL A 152 -2.79 7.01 22.99
CA VAL A 152 -3.44 5.99 22.17
C VAL A 152 -4.80 5.61 22.77
N ARG A 153 -4.89 5.36 24.08
CA ARG A 153 -6.16 5.03 24.74
C ARG A 153 -7.18 6.16 24.58
N THR A 154 -6.76 7.40 24.73
CA THR A 154 -7.62 8.58 24.57
C THR A 154 -8.14 8.66 23.13
N HIS A 155 -7.28 8.52 22.13
CA HIS A 155 -7.65 8.57 20.72
C HIS A 155 -8.69 7.51 20.34
N TYR A 156 -8.49 6.25 20.76
CA TYR A 156 -9.42 5.16 20.42
C TYR A 156 -10.74 5.20 21.23
N ALA A 157 -10.75 5.79 22.42
CA ALA A 157 -11.98 6.05 23.17
C ALA A 157 -12.86 7.09 22.46
N GLU A 158 -12.26 8.19 22.00
CA GLU A 158 -12.96 9.23 21.23
C GLU A 158 -13.50 8.71 19.90
N MET A 159 -12.73 7.88 19.19
CA MET A 159 -13.17 7.23 17.96
C MET A 159 -14.38 6.31 18.15
N SER A 160 -14.54 5.73 19.35
CA SER A 160 -15.63 4.80 19.66
C SER A 160 -16.92 5.49 20.09
N GLY A 161 -16.90 6.83 20.23
CA GLY A 161 -18.04 7.59 20.75
C GLY A 161 -18.31 7.35 22.24
N GLU A 162 -17.32 6.85 22.97
CA GLU A 162 -17.40 6.65 24.42
C GLU A 162 -17.02 7.96 25.14
N LYS A 163 -17.91 8.97 25.08
CA LYS A 163 -17.98 10.09 26.02
C LYS A 163 -19.43 10.40 26.36
#